data_AF-A0A2I0QC37-F1
#
_entry.id   AF-A0A2I0QC37-F1
#
_cell.length_a   1.000
_cell.length_b   1.000
_cell.length_c   1.000
_cell.angle_alpha   90.00
_cell.angle_beta   90.00
_cell.angle_gamma   90.00
#
_symmetry.space_group_name_H-M   'P 1'
#
loop_
_entity.id
_entity.type
_entity.pdbx_description
1 polymer ?
#
loop_
_entity_poly.entity_id
_entity_poly.type
_entity_poly.pdbx_seq_one_letter_code
_entity_poly.pdbx_strand_id
1 'polypeptide(L)'
;MPMPGRQIVGGELYRYAFQGQEKDPETGKEAFQLRLWDGRIGRWLSPDPYGQYSSPYLGMGNNPISRVDPDGGEDNPVYDKHGNFLGTTESGLQGEAIIMDVNNFTQGMSDVSALSYGTLFSDLSNYSRWNFMEKGWGHWKGLSSRPDWDGIVTINEGVAWALAHPNSNGNPNDALYLDASKLDFGRFSTSAFSFEGEIKTPNLLYEINPVNDAQRRTAYALGNTRIQLISMSARTVKVLNDAYDWDYHNSSGIVSKVRDGLIWGERMRTGINDTHGIPIRTFGLGILRN
;
A
#
# COMPACT_ATOMS: atom_id res chain seq x y z
N MET A 1 -1.03 -18.78 -33.63
CA MET A 1 -0.40 -18.98 -34.96
C MET A 1 0.64 -17.91 -35.18
N PRO A 2 1.83 -18.24 -35.72
CA PRO A 2 2.84 -17.24 -36.04
C PRO A 2 2.33 -16.29 -37.12
N MET A 3 2.72 -15.01 -37.04
CA MET A 3 2.31 -14.00 -38.02
C MET A 3 2.87 -14.35 -39.42
N PRO A 4 2.11 -14.04 -40.49
CA PRO A 4 2.59 -14.25 -41.86
C PRO A 4 3.95 -13.58 -42.08
N GLY A 5 4.94 -14.35 -42.54
CA GLY A 5 6.29 -13.87 -42.83
C GLY A 5 7.33 -14.07 -41.72
N ARG A 6 6.98 -14.64 -40.56
CA ARG A 6 7.93 -14.92 -39.47
C ARG A 6 8.14 -16.43 -39.31
N GLN A 7 9.34 -16.93 -39.61
CA GLN A 7 9.73 -18.32 -39.33
C GLN A 7 10.22 -18.44 -37.88
N ILE A 8 9.58 -19.32 -37.09
CA ILE A 8 10.09 -19.71 -35.78
C ILE A 8 11.06 -20.88 -36.01
N VAL A 9 12.36 -20.60 -35.92
CA VAL A 9 13.39 -21.65 -36.00
C VAL A 9 13.56 -22.24 -34.59
N GLY A 10 12.97 -23.41 -34.35
CA GLY A 10 13.24 -24.25 -33.17
C GLY A 10 12.58 -23.87 -31.83
N GLY A 11 11.53 -23.04 -31.79
CA GLY A 11 10.97 -22.53 -30.54
C GLY A 11 9.69 -23.25 -30.10
N GLU A 12 9.68 -23.79 -28.87
CA GLU A 12 8.43 -24.08 -28.14
C GLU A 12 7.51 -22.84 -28.16
N LEU A 13 6.19 -23.05 -28.14
CA LEU A 13 5.23 -21.96 -27.99
C LEU A 13 5.57 -21.16 -26.72
N TYR A 14 5.60 -19.83 -26.84
CA TYR A 14 5.87 -18.95 -25.71
C TYR A 14 4.81 -19.20 -24.62
N ARG A 15 5.25 -19.72 -23.47
CA ARG A 15 4.38 -20.23 -22.39
C ARG A 15 3.71 -19.13 -21.57
N TYR A 16 4.33 -17.96 -21.44
CA TYR A 16 3.86 -16.91 -20.55
C TYR A 16 2.99 -15.88 -21.28
N ALA A 17 2.01 -15.30 -20.58
CA ALA A 17 1.06 -14.35 -21.15
C ALA A 17 0.81 -13.18 -20.18
N PHE A 18 -0.46 -12.96 -19.80
CA PHE A 18 -0.88 -11.85 -18.97
C PHE A 18 -0.19 -11.89 -17.60
N GLN A 19 0.37 -10.74 -17.19
CA GLN A 19 1.12 -10.57 -15.94
C GLN A 19 2.27 -11.59 -15.73
N GLY A 20 2.80 -12.15 -16.82
CA GLY A 20 3.89 -13.13 -16.75
C GLY A 20 3.46 -14.52 -16.28
N GLN A 21 2.16 -14.78 -16.19
CA GLN A 21 1.62 -16.09 -15.81
C GLN A 21 1.60 -17.05 -16.99
N GLU A 22 1.74 -18.35 -16.70
CA GLU A 22 1.73 -19.38 -17.73
C GLU A 22 0.33 -19.51 -18.33
N LYS A 23 0.27 -19.63 -19.66
CA LYS A 23 -0.96 -19.87 -20.37
C LYS A 23 -1.17 -21.36 -20.49
N ASP A 24 -2.16 -21.87 -19.75
CA ASP A 24 -2.50 -23.28 -19.76
C ASP A 24 -2.90 -23.72 -21.19
N PRO A 25 -2.20 -24.71 -21.79
CA PRO A 25 -2.49 -25.16 -23.15
C PRO A 25 -3.85 -25.86 -23.28
N GLU A 26 -4.41 -26.42 -22.21
CA GLU A 26 -5.69 -27.15 -22.27
C GLU A 26 -6.89 -26.19 -22.27
N THR A 27 -6.89 -25.19 -21.39
CA THR A 27 -8.01 -24.23 -21.27
C THR A 27 -7.79 -22.92 -22.02
N GLY A 28 -6.54 -22.61 -22.37
CA GLY A 28 -6.15 -21.34 -23.00
C GLY A 28 -6.28 -20.12 -22.06
N LYS A 29 -6.26 -20.35 -20.74
CA LYS A 29 -6.37 -19.35 -19.67
C LYS A 29 -5.03 -19.06 -19.04
N GLU A 30 -4.88 -17.91 -18.43
CA GLU A 30 -3.69 -17.60 -17.65
C GLU A 30 -3.81 -18.24 -16.26
N ALA A 31 -2.87 -19.14 -15.95
CA ALA A 31 -2.85 -19.92 -14.73
C ALA A 31 -2.03 -19.19 -13.66
N PHE A 32 -2.75 -18.53 -12.76
CA PHE A 32 -2.18 -18.05 -11.51
C PHE A 32 -2.20 -19.20 -10.51
N GLN A 33 -1.36 -19.14 -9.47
CA GLN A 33 -1.21 -20.24 -8.51
C GLN A 33 -2.55 -20.67 -7.90
N LEU A 34 -3.43 -19.72 -7.61
CA LEU A 34 -4.69 -19.96 -6.91
C LEU A 34 -5.90 -20.06 -7.84
N ARG A 35 -5.85 -19.41 -9.01
CA ARG A 35 -7.01 -19.25 -9.89
C ARG A 35 -6.64 -19.20 -11.38
N LEU A 36 -7.58 -19.61 -12.22
CA LEU A 36 -7.51 -19.40 -13.67
C LEU A 36 -8.14 -18.06 -14.03
N TRP A 37 -7.41 -17.24 -14.78
CA TRP A 37 -7.84 -15.95 -15.29
C TRP A 37 -8.36 -16.08 -16.73
N ASP A 38 -9.53 -15.50 -17.02
CA ASP A 38 -10.00 -15.30 -18.40
C ASP A 38 -9.81 -13.84 -18.82
N GLY A 39 -8.67 -13.56 -19.45
CA GLY A 39 -8.34 -12.23 -19.97
C GLY A 39 -9.33 -11.67 -20.99
N ARG A 40 -10.21 -12.49 -21.59
CA ARG A 40 -11.24 -12.00 -22.54
C ARG A 40 -12.38 -11.26 -21.85
N ILE A 41 -12.71 -11.70 -20.63
CA ILE A 41 -13.80 -11.12 -19.84
C ILE A 41 -13.28 -10.35 -18.62
N GLY A 42 -11.98 -10.45 -18.34
CA GLY A 42 -11.34 -9.80 -17.20
C GLY A 42 -11.85 -10.33 -15.86
N ARG A 43 -12.03 -11.65 -15.73
CA ARG A 43 -12.59 -12.29 -14.54
C ARG A 43 -11.85 -13.57 -14.19
N TRP A 44 -11.88 -13.91 -12.92
CA TRP A 44 -11.50 -15.23 -12.42
C TRP A 44 -12.56 -16.27 -12.80
N LEU A 45 -12.13 -17.50 -13.09
CA LEU A 45 -13.04 -18.62 -13.40
C LEU A 45 -13.56 -19.36 -12.17
N SER A 46 -12.90 -19.18 -11.03
CA SER A 46 -13.33 -19.66 -9.73
C SER A 46 -13.62 -18.48 -8.79
N PRO A 47 -14.55 -18.64 -7.83
CA PRO A 47 -14.71 -17.70 -6.75
C PRO A 47 -13.38 -17.46 -6.04
N ASP A 48 -13.15 -16.22 -5.63
CA ASP A 48 -12.05 -15.83 -4.78
C ASP A 48 -12.05 -16.66 -3.50
N PRO A 49 -11.01 -17.50 -3.25
CA PRO A 49 -10.88 -18.22 -1.99
C PRO A 49 -10.92 -17.28 -0.78
N TYR A 50 -10.48 -16.03 -0.96
CA TYR A 50 -10.36 -15.02 0.09
C TYR A 50 -11.53 -14.01 0.11
N GLY A 51 -12.39 -14.02 -0.92
CA GLY A 51 -13.59 -13.19 -0.95
C GLY A 51 -13.30 -11.69 -1.01
N GLN A 52 -12.22 -11.27 -1.69
CA GLN A 52 -11.68 -9.91 -1.68
C GLN A 52 -12.68 -8.82 -2.12
N TYR A 53 -13.62 -9.15 -3.01
CA TYR A 53 -14.58 -8.18 -3.58
C TYR A 53 -16.04 -8.62 -3.45
N SER A 54 -16.94 -7.64 -3.63
CA SER A 54 -18.39 -7.86 -3.65
C SER A 54 -18.84 -8.90 -4.69
N SER A 55 -18.10 -8.99 -5.81
CA SER A 55 -18.21 -10.12 -6.73
C SER A 55 -17.01 -11.03 -6.54
N PRO A 56 -17.20 -12.33 -6.21
CA PRO A 56 -16.11 -13.25 -5.97
C PRO A 56 -15.30 -13.58 -7.24
N TYR A 57 -15.71 -13.11 -8.42
CA TYR A 57 -15.00 -13.34 -9.68
C TYR A 57 -14.22 -12.12 -10.16
N LEU A 58 -14.24 -11.04 -9.39
CA LEU A 58 -13.59 -9.79 -9.73
C LEU A 58 -12.08 -9.91 -9.50
N GLY A 59 -11.28 -9.65 -10.53
CA GLY A 59 -9.82 -9.63 -10.41
C GLY A 59 -9.27 -8.23 -10.40
N MET A 60 -8.21 -8.03 -9.62
CA MET A 60 -7.40 -6.80 -9.61
C MET A 60 -8.23 -5.53 -9.39
N GLY A 61 -9.35 -5.61 -8.67
CA GLY A 61 -10.24 -4.46 -8.42
C GLY A 61 -10.85 -3.84 -9.68
N ASN A 62 -11.04 -4.59 -10.77
CA ASN A 62 -11.37 -4.06 -12.11
C ASN A 62 -10.33 -3.07 -12.66
N ASN A 63 -9.10 -3.08 -12.12
CA ASN A 63 -7.99 -2.27 -12.61
C ASN A 63 -6.76 -3.13 -12.96
N PRO A 64 -6.86 -4.02 -13.96
CA PRO A 64 -5.78 -4.92 -14.38
C PRO A 64 -4.61 -4.22 -15.10
N ILE A 65 -4.75 -2.90 -15.37
CA ILE A 65 -3.71 -2.08 -15.98
C ILE A 65 -2.76 -1.57 -14.90
N SER A 66 -3.28 -1.16 -13.74
CA SER A 66 -2.49 -0.60 -12.65
C SER A 66 -2.17 -1.60 -11.53
N ARG A 67 -2.87 -2.73 -11.45
CA ARG A 67 -2.65 -3.76 -10.42
C ARG A 67 -2.14 -5.06 -11.02
N VAL A 68 -1.13 -5.63 -10.38
CA VAL A 68 -0.59 -6.97 -10.64
C VAL A 68 -1.04 -7.87 -9.50
N ASP A 69 -1.50 -9.07 -9.84
CA ASP A 69 -1.90 -10.09 -8.89
C ASP A 69 -0.87 -11.25 -8.97
N PRO A 70 0.07 -11.39 -8.03
CA PRO A 70 1.19 -12.31 -8.19
C PRO A 70 0.79 -13.80 -8.25
N ASP A 71 -0.23 -14.17 -7.48
CA ASP A 71 -0.66 -15.55 -7.23
C ASP A 71 -2.15 -15.77 -7.54
N GLY A 72 -2.88 -14.71 -7.85
CA GLY A 72 -4.32 -14.72 -8.01
C GLY A 72 -5.05 -14.48 -6.69
N GLY A 73 -4.43 -13.84 -5.69
CA GLY A 73 -5.02 -13.64 -4.37
C GLY A 73 -4.23 -12.81 -3.34
N GLU A 74 -3.88 -11.54 -3.65
CA GLU A 74 -3.95 -10.38 -2.72
C GLU A 74 -2.69 -9.53 -2.41
N ASP A 75 -2.96 -8.39 -1.76
CA ASP A 75 -2.08 -7.63 -0.85
C ASP A 75 -1.82 -8.45 0.45
N ASN A 76 -0.95 -8.06 1.42
CA ASN A 76 -0.79 -8.84 2.67
C ASN A 76 -0.50 -8.05 3.98
N PRO A 77 -1.39 -8.13 5.00
CA PRO A 77 -1.07 -7.68 6.35
C PRO A 77 -0.13 -8.67 7.06
N VAL A 78 0.78 -8.15 7.88
CA VAL A 78 1.81 -8.94 8.55
C VAL A 78 1.58 -8.97 10.06
N TYR A 79 1.69 -10.17 10.64
CA TYR A 79 1.52 -10.45 12.05
C TYR A 79 2.70 -11.24 12.61
N ASP A 80 2.89 -11.13 13.91
CA ASP A 80 3.78 -12.05 14.63
C ASP A 80 3.08 -13.39 14.93
N LYS A 81 3.87 -14.34 15.44
CA LYS A 81 3.41 -15.69 15.83
C LYS A 81 2.36 -15.70 16.96
N HIS A 82 2.16 -14.56 17.64
CA HIS A 82 1.18 -14.37 18.71
C HIS A 82 -0.05 -13.57 18.24
N GLY A 83 -0.17 -13.30 16.94
CA GLY A 83 -1.28 -12.54 16.38
C GLY A 83 -1.22 -11.04 16.66
N ASN A 84 -0.07 -10.48 17.04
CA ASN A 84 0.12 -9.03 17.09
C ASN A 84 0.34 -8.50 15.68
N PHE A 85 -0.41 -7.47 15.30
CA PHE A 85 -0.22 -6.80 14.02
C PHE A 85 1.10 -6.03 14.00
N LEU A 86 1.91 -6.26 12.96
CA LEU A 86 3.21 -5.62 12.77
C LEU A 86 3.14 -4.51 11.72
N GLY A 87 2.34 -4.71 10.67
CA GLY A 87 2.15 -3.74 9.59
C GLY A 87 1.86 -4.42 8.27
N THR A 88 2.42 -3.92 7.18
CA THR A 88 2.15 -4.44 5.82
C THR A 88 3.42 -4.71 5.05
N THR A 89 3.31 -5.57 4.05
CA THR A 89 4.29 -5.67 2.97
C THR A 89 4.16 -4.48 2.02
N GLU A 90 4.86 -4.54 0.89
CA GLU A 90 4.72 -3.58 -0.22
C GLU A 90 3.32 -3.55 -0.84
N SER A 91 2.48 -4.55 -0.55
CA SER A 91 1.18 -4.73 -1.18
C SER A 91 0.02 -4.17 -0.34
N GLY A 92 0.18 -4.05 0.99
CA GLY A 92 -0.75 -3.28 1.83
C GLY A 92 -1.58 -4.09 2.83
N LEU A 93 -2.77 -3.59 3.17
CA LEU A 93 -3.61 -4.13 4.26
C LEU A 93 -4.59 -5.21 3.82
N GLN A 94 -4.96 -5.22 2.54
CA GLN A 94 -5.84 -6.25 1.98
C GLN A 94 -5.06 -7.57 2.01
N GLY A 95 -5.71 -8.73 2.10
CA GLY A 95 -4.95 -9.98 2.05
C GLY A 95 -5.18 -11.04 3.07
N GLU A 96 -4.63 -12.19 2.72
CA GLU A 96 -4.27 -13.20 3.69
C GLU A 96 -3.14 -12.69 4.62
N ALA A 97 -3.29 -12.98 5.92
CA ALA A 97 -2.28 -12.65 6.90
C ALA A 97 -1.00 -13.46 6.67
N ILE A 98 0.14 -12.78 6.63
CA ILE A 98 1.47 -13.41 6.71
C ILE A 98 1.92 -13.40 8.18
N ILE A 99 2.24 -14.56 8.71
CA ILE A 99 2.72 -14.75 10.08
C ILE A 99 4.23 -14.97 10.05
N MET A 100 5.00 -14.14 10.75
CA MET A 100 6.46 -14.24 10.79
C MET A 100 7.06 -13.91 12.16
N ASP A 101 8.38 -14.01 12.28
CA ASP A 101 9.09 -13.50 13.44
C ASP A 101 9.23 -11.97 13.36
N VAL A 102 8.97 -11.27 14.48
CA VAL A 102 9.04 -9.81 14.53
C VAL A 102 10.41 -9.27 14.11
N ASN A 103 11.49 -10.01 14.37
CA ASN A 103 12.84 -9.57 14.02
C ASN A 103 13.13 -9.59 12.51
N ASN A 104 12.32 -10.33 11.74
CA ASN A 104 12.43 -10.39 10.29
C ASN A 104 11.55 -9.36 9.59
N PHE A 105 10.66 -8.70 10.33
CA PHE A 105 9.72 -7.76 9.76
C PHE A 105 10.36 -6.39 9.52
N THR A 106 10.09 -5.82 8.36
CA THR A 106 10.32 -4.41 8.07
C THR A 106 9.10 -3.89 7.33
N GLN A 107 8.54 -2.75 7.77
CA GLN A 107 7.38 -2.15 7.12
C GLN A 107 7.63 -1.90 5.63
N GLY A 108 6.73 -2.39 4.78
CA GLY A 108 6.82 -2.25 3.33
C GLY A 108 7.92 -3.10 2.70
N MET A 109 8.34 -4.20 3.35
CA MET A 109 9.20 -5.21 2.74
C MET A 109 8.47 -5.90 1.57
N SER A 110 9.24 -6.45 0.62
CA SER A 110 8.62 -7.14 -0.52
C SER A 110 7.90 -8.43 -0.10
N ASP A 111 6.88 -8.81 -0.86
CA ASP A 111 6.13 -10.05 -0.60
C ASP A 111 7.04 -11.28 -0.68
N VAL A 112 7.97 -11.27 -1.64
CA VAL A 112 8.99 -12.32 -1.78
C VAL A 112 9.84 -12.44 -0.51
N SER A 113 10.27 -11.32 0.06
CA SER A 113 11.03 -11.34 1.32
C SER A 113 10.15 -11.79 2.47
N ALA A 114 8.91 -11.32 2.54
CA ALA A 114 7.97 -11.67 3.60
C ALA A 114 7.68 -13.18 3.61
N LEU A 115 7.44 -13.79 2.45
CA LEU A 115 7.18 -15.23 2.30
C LEU A 115 8.44 -16.09 2.50
N SER A 116 9.64 -15.53 2.32
CA SER A 116 10.88 -16.23 2.67
C SER A 116 11.12 -16.37 4.18
N TYR A 117 10.55 -15.46 4.98
CA TYR A 117 10.71 -15.44 6.45
C TYR A 117 9.42 -15.83 7.20
N GLY A 118 8.28 -15.78 6.53
CA GLY A 118 6.95 -15.94 7.09
C GLY A 118 6.18 -17.09 6.44
N THR A 119 4.93 -17.23 6.86
CA THR A 119 4.01 -18.25 6.37
C THR A 119 2.61 -17.66 6.27
N LEU A 120 1.92 -17.92 5.17
CA LEU A 120 0.51 -17.54 5.01
C LEU A 120 -0.35 -18.27 6.03
N PHE A 121 -1.45 -17.63 6.45
CA PHE A 121 -2.39 -18.20 7.42
C PHE A 121 -2.94 -19.58 6.97
N SER A 122 -3.22 -19.75 5.68
CA SER A 122 -3.65 -20.99 5.02
C SER A 122 -2.67 -22.12 5.24
N ASP A 123 -1.38 -21.81 5.28
CA ASP A 123 -0.28 -22.77 5.28
C ASP A 123 0.25 -23.05 6.69
N LEU A 124 -0.31 -22.39 7.70
CA LEU A 124 0.06 -22.63 9.10
C LEU A 124 -0.28 -24.07 9.53
N SER A 125 0.55 -24.59 10.44
CA SER A 125 0.18 -25.77 11.23
C SER A 125 -1.07 -25.46 12.07
N ASN A 126 -1.84 -26.49 12.45
CA ASN A 126 -3.02 -26.32 13.29
C ASN A 126 -2.72 -25.58 14.61
N TYR A 127 -1.56 -25.84 15.22
CA TYR A 127 -1.14 -25.18 16.45
C TYR A 127 -0.84 -23.70 16.23
N SER A 128 -0.03 -23.37 15.22
CA SER A 128 0.30 -21.97 14.90
C SER A 128 -0.94 -21.18 14.48
N ARG A 129 -1.84 -21.81 13.73
CA ARG A 129 -3.12 -21.23 13.33
C ARG A 129 -3.97 -20.90 14.55
N TRP A 130 -4.06 -21.82 15.51
CA TRP A 130 -4.82 -21.60 16.75
C TRP A 130 -4.24 -20.43 17.57
N ASN A 131 -2.91 -20.35 17.72
CA ASN A 131 -2.25 -19.24 18.41
C ASN A 131 -2.52 -17.88 17.73
N PHE A 132 -2.46 -17.84 16.39
CA PHE A 132 -2.83 -16.63 15.66
C PHE A 132 -4.30 -16.27 15.89
N MET A 133 -5.19 -17.26 15.80
CA MET A 133 -6.62 -17.01 15.88
C MET A 133 -7.09 -16.48 17.24
N GLU A 134 -6.35 -16.78 18.32
CA GLU A 134 -6.65 -16.30 19.67
C GLU A 134 -6.67 -14.76 19.75
N LYS A 135 -5.79 -14.07 19.01
CA LYS A 135 -5.63 -12.61 19.07
C LYS A 135 -5.74 -11.91 17.72
N GLY A 136 -5.06 -12.45 16.70
CA GLY A 136 -4.93 -11.82 15.38
C GLY A 136 -6.21 -11.90 14.54
N TRP A 137 -7.06 -12.91 14.75
CA TRP A 137 -8.24 -13.14 13.93
C TRP A 137 -9.22 -11.95 13.91
N GLY A 138 -9.56 -11.43 15.08
CA GLY A 138 -10.49 -10.31 15.20
C GLY A 138 -9.96 -9.06 14.52
N HIS A 139 -8.68 -8.74 14.72
CA HIS A 139 -8.02 -7.61 14.06
C HIS A 139 -8.00 -7.80 12.54
N TRP A 140 -7.55 -8.95 12.04
CA TRP A 140 -7.47 -9.25 10.62
C TRP A 140 -8.81 -9.12 9.90
N LYS A 141 -9.88 -9.71 10.46
CA LYS A 141 -11.24 -9.58 9.90
C LYS A 141 -11.76 -8.13 9.98
N GLY A 142 -11.30 -7.36 10.97
CA GLY A 142 -11.66 -5.95 11.16
C GLY A 142 -10.93 -4.96 10.26
N LEU A 143 -9.83 -5.35 9.60
CA LEU A 143 -9.03 -4.43 8.76
C LEU A 143 -9.86 -3.73 7.68
N SER A 144 -10.84 -4.44 7.10
CA SER A 144 -11.75 -3.89 6.07
C SER A 144 -12.61 -2.71 6.52
N SER A 145 -12.72 -2.46 7.83
CA SER A 145 -13.45 -1.33 8.39
C SER A 145 -12.59 -0.09 8.63
N ARG A 146 -11.28 -0.19 8.42
CA ARG A 146 -10.35 0.91 8.65
C ARG A 146 -10.47 1.99 7.56
N PRO A 147 -10.18 3.25 7.89
CA PRO A 147 -10.24 4.35 6.93
C PRO A 147 -9.20 4.24 5.80
N ASP A 148 -8.11 3.53 6.04
CA ASP A 148 -6.96 3.37 5.13
C ASP A 148 -6.96 2.03 4.39
N TRP A 149 -8.06 1.27 4.47
CA TRP A 149 -8.18 -0.05 3.83
C TRP A 149 -7.93 -0.01 2.31
N ASP A 150 -8.34 1.07 1.65
CA ASP A 150 -8.14 1.28 0.22
C ASP A 150 -6.78 1.94 -0.12
N GLY A 151 -5.90 2.12 0.88
CA GLY A 151 -4.57 2.73 0.73
C GLY A 151 -4.59 4.25 0.58
N ILE A 152 -5.73 4.92 0.72
CA ILE A 152 -5.81 6.38 0.78
C ILE A 152 -6.63 6.79 2.00
N VAL A 153 -6.47 8.04 2.43
CA VAL A 153 -7.21 8.59 3.57
C VAL A 153 -7.71 9.98 3.20
N THR A 154 -8.99 10.24 3.38
CA THR A 154 -9.53 11.59 3.27
C THR A 154 -9.15 12.41 4.51
N ILE A 155 -9.21 13.74 4.37
CA ILE A 155 -8.93 14.66 5.48
C ILE A 155 -9.80 14.34 6.70
N ASN A 156 -11.10 14.09 6.48
CA ASN A 156 -12.04 13.82 7.58
C ASN A 156 -11.79 12.47 8.23
N GLU A 157 -11.46 11.44 7.45
CA GLU A 157 -11.10 10.12 7.97
C GLU A 157 -9.83 10.18 8.82
N GLY A 158 -8.80 10.87 8.33
CA GLY A 158 -7.53 11.04 9.06
C GLY A 158 -7.73 11.76 10.39
N VAL A 159 -8.52 12.84 10.40
CA VAL A 159 -8.86 13.57 11.63
C VAL A 159 -9.68 12.71 12.60
N ALA A 160 -10.71 12.02 12.11
CA ALA A 160 -11.54 11.16 12.94
C ALA A 160 -10.72 10.01 13.54
N TRP A 161 -9.83 9.42 12.75
CA TRP A 161 -8.90 8.40 13.20
C TRP A 161 -7.94 8.94 14.27
N ALA A 162 -7.41 10.15 14.10
CA ALA A 162 -6.55 10.82 15.07
C ALA A 162 -7.23 11.00 16.43
N LEU A 163 -8.46 11.51 16.41
CA LEU A 163 -9.27 11.72 17.60
C LEU A 163 -9.60 10.42 18.34
N ALA A 164 -9.81 9.33 17.60
CA ALA A 164 -10.09 8.02 18.17
C ALA A 164 -8.85 7.35 18.79
N HIS A 165 -7.64 7.75 18.37
CA HIS A 165 -6.38 7.12 18.78
C HIS A 165 -5.38 8.15 19.36
N PRO A 166 -5.68 8.77 20.51
CA PRO A 166 -4.70 9.64 21.16
C PRO A 166 -3.51 8.84 21.70
N ASN A 167 -2.31 9.42 21.61
CA ASN A 167 -1.04 8.90 22.09
C ASN A 167 -0.61 7.58 21.41
N SER A 168 -0.84 7.48 20.09
CA SER A 168 -0.53 6.28 19.30
C SER A 168 0.92 5.80 19.37
N ASN A 169 1.90 6.64 19.74
CA ASN A 169 3.28 6.25 20.10
C ASN A 169 3.98 5.22 19.17
N GLY A 170 3.69 5.23 17.86
CA GLY A 170 4.28 4.28 16.91
C GLY A 170 3.59 2.90 16.83
N ASN A 171 2.48 2.70 17.54
CA ASN A 171 1.67 1.48 17.51
C ASN A 171 1.17 1.17 16.08
N PRO A 172 1.48 0.00 15.51
CA PRO A 172 0.99 -0.41 14.19
C PRO A 172 -0.54 -0.38 14.05
N ASN A 173 -1.27 -0.69 15.12
CA ASN A 173 -2.74 -0.71 15.07
C ASN A 173 -3.33 0.69 14.88
N ASP A 174 -2.65 1.72 15.37
CA ASP A 174 -3.12 3.11 15.32
C ASP A 174 -2.55 3.86 14.11
N ALA A 175 -1.53 3.30 13.46
CA ALA A 175 -0.91 3.88 12.27
C ALA A 175 -1.88 3.94 11.09
N LEU A 176 -1.67 4.88 10.16
CA LEU A 176 -2.34 4.90 8.86
C LEU A 176 -1.40 4.36 7.77
N TYR A 177 -1.90 3.43 6.95
CA TYR A 177 -1.16 2.76 5.88
C TYR A 177 -1.57 3.30 4.52
N LEU A 178 -0.67 4.08 3.90
CA LEU A 178 -0.94 4.76 2.63
C LEU A 178 -0.18 4.09 1.48
N ASP A 179 -0.89 3.83 0.40
CA ASP A 179 -0.34 3.33 -0.85
C ASP A 179 0.24 4.49 -1.64
N ALA A 180 1.57 4.55 -1.73
CA ALA A 180 2.28 5.61 -2.42
C ALA A 180 1.88 5.72 -3.90
N SER A 181 1.43 4.63 -4.54
CA SER A 181 0.99 4.63 -5.94
C SER A 181 -0.30 5.41 -6.17
N LYS A 182 -1.08 5.64 -5.11
CA LYS A 182 -2.36 6.38 -5.14
C LYS A 182 -2.22 7.84 -4.71
N LEU A 183 -1.02 8.27 -4.32
CA LEU A 183 -0.73 9.63 -3.89
C LEU A 183 -0.42 10.55 -5.07
N ASP A 184 -0.83 11.81 -4.94
CA ASP A 184 -0.58 12.85 -5.94
C ASP A 184 0.32 13.95 -5.35
N PHE A 185 1.60 13.90 -5.74
CA PHE A 185 2.64 14.81 -5.26
C PHE A 185 2.59 16.21 -5.92
N GLY A 186 1.54 16.50 -6.70
CA GLY A 186 1.36 17.82 -7.28
C GLY A 186 2.41 18.15 -8.34
N ARG A 187 3.12 19.25 -8.14
CA ARG A 187 4.18 19.75 -9.02
C ARG A 187 5.56 19.17 -8.69
N PHE A 188 5.68 18.43 -7.59
CA PHE A 188 6.94 17.79 -7.25
C PHE A 188 7.29 16.75 -8.31
N SER A 189 8.49 16.86 -8.87
CA SER A 189 8.92 16.09 -10.03
C SER A 189 10.35 15.58 -9.88
N THR A 190 10.75 14.70 -10.79
CA THR A 190 12.10 14.10 -10.79
C THR A 190 13.22 15.14 -10.97
N SER A 191 12.92 16.34 -11.48
CA SER A 191 13.92 17.42 -11.61
C SER A 191 14.43 17.96 -10.27
N ALA A 192 13.76 17.64 -9.16
CA ALA A 192 14.24 17.96 -7.83
C ALA A 192 15.42 17.06 -7.38
N PHE A 193 15.70 15.98 -8.10
CA PHE A 193 16.70 14.97 -7.76
C PHE A 193 17.88 14.99 -8.72
N SER A 194 19.04 14.56 -8.22
CA SER A 194 20.33 14.53 -8.90
C SER A 194 20.74 13.11 -9.30
N PHE A 195 20.32 12.09 -8.54
CA PHE A 195 20.62 10.67 -8.79
C PHE A 195 19.58 9.73 -8.15
N GLU A 196 19.46 8.51 -8.66
CA GLU A 196 18.60 7.46 -8.09
C GLU A 196 19.10 7.06 -6.70
N GLY A 197 18.18 6.95 -5.74
CA GLY A 197 18.46 6.73 -4.32
C GLY A 197 18.56 8.00 -3.48
N GLU A 198 18.63 9.19 -4.10
CA GLU A 198 18.63 10.47 -3.36
C GLU A 198 17.31 10.67 -2.61
N ILE A 199 17.41 11.19 -1.37
CA ILE A 199 16.27 11.52 -0.52
C ILE A 199 16.10 13.03 -0.47
N LYS A 200 14.88 13.51 -0.73
CA LYS A 200 14.47 14.90 -0.55
C LYS A 200 13.34 15.00 0.47
N THR A 201 13.20 16.18 1.09
CA THR A 201 12.14 16.46 2.06
C THR A 201 11.30 17.65 1.60
N PRO A 202 10.48 17.51 0.54
CA PRO A 202 9.61 18.58 0.09
C PRO A 202 8.52 18.88 1.12
N ASN A 203 8.08 20.14 1.14
CA ASN A 203 6.84 20.53 1.79
C ASN A 203 5.72 20.47 0.73
N LEU A 204 4.92 19.41 0.78
CA LEU A 204 3.91 19.16 -0.25
C LEU A 204 2.81 20.23 -0.28
N LEU A 205 2.61 21.01 0.79
CA LEU A 205 1.66 22.12 0.80
C LEU A 205 1.96 23.15 -0.31
N TYR A 206 3.23 23.33 -0.69
CA TYR A 206 3.64 24.24 -1.75
C TYR A 206 3.63 23.63 -3.15
N GLU A 207 3.45 22.30 -3.23
CA GLU A 207 3.48 21.57 -4.50
C GLU A 207 2.08 21.34 -5.07
N ILE A 208 1.04 21.54 -4.28
CA ILE A 208 -0.34 21.18 -4.64
C ILE A 208 -1.13 22.31 -5.28
N ASN A 209 -2.10 21.93 -6.12
CA ASN A 209 -3.22 22.76 -6.50
C ASN A 209 -4.32 22.64 -5.43
N PRO A 210 -4.67 23.71 -4.69
CA PRO A 210 -5.63 23.65 -3.59
C PRO A 210 -7.05 23.29 -4.02
N VAL A 211 -7.40 23.37 -5.31
CA VAL A 211 -8.72 22.90 -5.78
C VAL A 211 -8.73 21.40 -6.13
N ASN A 212 -7.56 20.77 -6.30
CA ASN A 212 -7.45 19.34 -6.59
C ASN A 212 -7.52 18.52 -5.29
N ASP A 213 -8.53 17.66 -5.20
CA ASP A 213 -8.80 16.91 -3.99
C ASP A 213 -7.75 15.83 -3.65
N ALA A 214 -7.25 15.09 -4.65
CA ALA A 214 -6.22 14.08 -4.44
C ALA A 214 -4.90 14.69 -3.93
N GLN A 215 -4.52 15.83 -4.49
CA GLN A 215 -3.35 16.59 -4.06
C GLN A 215 -3.51 17.12 -2.64
N ARG A 216 -4.68 17.69 -2.32
CA ARG A 216 -4.97 18.12 -0.94
C ARG A 216 -4.87 16.96 0.06
N ARG A 217 -5.47 15.81 -0.23
CA ARG A 217 -5.40 14.64 0.66
C ARG A 217 -3.96 14.20 0.88
N THR A 218 -3.16 14.13 -0.19
CA THR A 218 -1.74 13.75 -0.12
C THR A 218 -0.94 14.73 0.74
N ALA A 219 -1.05 16.03 0.48
CA ALA A 219 -0.34 17.04 1.26
C ALA A 219 -0.83 17.11 2.71
N TYR A 220 -2.12 16.86 2.96
CA TYR A 220 -2.67 16.82 4.30
C TYR A 220 -2.19 15.60 5.09
N ALA A 221 -2.15 14.43 4.46
CA ALA A 221 -1.73 13.18 5.11
C ALA A 221 -0.22 13.12 5.36
N LEU A 222 0.59 13.69 4.45
CA LEU A 222 2.06 13.60 4.51
C LEU A 222 2.77 14.88 4.96
N GLY A 223 2.22 16.06 4.70
CA GLY A 223 2.83 17.33 5.05
C GLY A 223 4.26 17.50 4.49
N ASN A 224 5.21 17.70 5.40
CA ASN A 224 6.64 17.62 5.09
C ASN A 224 7.04 16.15 5.15
N THR A 225 7.44 15.56 4.03
CA THR A 225 7.69 14.12 3.97
C THR A 225 9.00 13.82 3.27
N ARG A 226 9.66 12.73 3.66
CA ARG A 226 10.87 12.24 3.02
C ARG A 226 10.51 11.35 1.84
N ILE A 227 11.01 11.70 0.67
CA ILE A 227 10.79 10.98 -0.59
C ILE A 227 12.14 10.56 -1.15
N GLN A 228 12.31 9.27 -1.40
CA GLN A 228 13.47 8.70 -2.07
C GLN A 228 13.16 8.43 -3.53
N LEU A 229 14.01 8.90 -4.43
CA LEU A 229 13.91 8.55 -5.84
C LEU A 229 14.33 7.09 -6.05
N ILE A 230 13.48 6.29 -6.69
CA ILE A 230 13.79 4.89 -7.04
C ILE A 230 14.23 4.79 -8.49
N SER A 231 13.54 5.46 -9.41
CA SER A 231 13.93 5.49 -10.81
C SER A 231 13.62 6.83 -11.47
N MET A 232 14.60 7.42 -12.16
CA MET A 232 14.39 8.63 -12.95
C MET A 232 13.52 8.37 -14.18
N SER A 233 13.80 7.27 -14.89
CA SER A 233 13.13 6.94 -16.15
C SER A 233 11.69 6.49 -15.92
N ALA A 234 11.45 5.68 -14.88
CA ALA A 234 10.09 5.29 -14.49
C ALA A 234 9.37 6.36 -13.66
N ARG A 235 10.10 7.38 -13.18
CA ARG A 235 9.62 8.44 -12.27
C ARG A 235 9.03 7.89 -10.98
N THR A 236 9.55 6.76 -10.52
CA THR A 236 9.06 6.09 -9.32
C THR A 236 9.79 6.56 -8.08
N VAL A 237 9.04 6.73 -7.00
CA VAL A 237 9.54 7.18 -5.71
C VAL A 237 9.03 6.29 -4.58
N LYS A 238 9.83 6.15 -3.54
CA LYS A 238 9.43 5.58 -2.26
C LYS A 238 9.17 6.74 -1.30
N VAL A 239 7.98 6.78 -0.72
CA VAL A 239 7.70 7.64 0.43
C VAL A 239 8.23 6.91 1.67
N LEU A 240 8.87 7.64 2.58
CA LEU A 240 9.41 7.05 3.78
C LEU A 240 8.40 7.18 4.92
N ASN A 241 8.38 6.19 5.80
CA ASN A 241 7.53 6.20 6.99
C ASN A 241 7.80 7.45 7.83
N ASP A 242 6.74 8.03 8.37
CA ASP A 242 6.80 9.27 9.13
C ASP A 242 5.84 9.20 10.33
N ALA A 243 5.74 10.29 11.07
CA ALA A 243 4.66 10.54 12.01
C ALA A 243 4.04 11.90 11.69
N TYR A 244 2.72 11.93 11.56
CA TYR A 244 2.03 13.20 11.42
C TYR A 244 1.80 13.79 12.81
N ASP A 245 2.56 14.83 13.13
CA ASP A 245 2.33 15.64 14.32
C ASP A 245 1.34 16.76 13.99
N TRP A 246 0.31 16.90 14.84
CA TRP A 246 -0.57 18.06 14.79
C TRP A 246 0.09 19.28 15.42
N ASP A 247 1.39 19.24 15.72
CA ASP A 247 2.13 20.21 16.51
C ASP A 247 1.98 21.63 15.93
N TYR A 248 1.67 22.55 16.83
CA TYR A 248 1.59 23.97 16.54
C TYR A 248 2.88 24.62 17.01
N HIS A 249 3.75 24.93 16.05
CA HIS A 249 5.12 25.45 16.17
C HIS A 249 6.22 24.39 16.33
N ASN A 250 6.89 24.06 15.22
CA ASN A 250 8.15 23.33 15.28
C ASN A 250 9.19 24.14 16.07
N SER A 251 9.70 23.59 17.17
CA SER A 251 10.90 24.06 17.88
C SER A 251 12.20 23.85 17.09
N SER A 252 12.13 23.64 15.77
CA SER A 252 13.27 23.35 14.88
C SER A 252 13.11 24.02 13.51
N GLY A 253 13.22 25.36 13.51
CA GLY A 253 14.03 26.08 12.53
C GLY A 253 13.41 26.50 11.19
N ILE A 254 12.31 25.91 10.71
CA ILE A 254 11.64 26.40 9.49
C ILE A 254 10.14 26.57 9.74
N VAL A 255 9.77 27.78 10.17
CA VAL A 255 8.39 28.18 10.48
C VAL A 255 7.64 28.46 9.17
N SER A 256 6.82 27.53 8.71
CA SER A 256 5.81 27.83 7.69
C SER A 256 4.60 28.46 8.38
N LYS A 257 4.52 29.79 8.38
CA LYS A 257 3.37 30.54 8.94
C LYS A 257 2.02 30.08 8.36
N VAL A 258 2.03 29.54 7.14
CA VAL A 258 0.83 28.99 6.48
C VAL A 258 0.44 27.64 7.07
N ARG A 259 1.39 26.71 7.26
CA ARG A 259 1.13 25.41 7.90
C ARG A 259 0.64 25.62 9.34
N ASP A 260 1.31 26.47 10.12
CA ASP A 260 0.93 26.77 11.49
C ASP A 260 -0.51 27.30 11.57
N GLY A 261 -0.88 28.21 10.66
CA GLY A 261 -2.24 28.75 10.59
C GLY A 261 -3.29 27.69 10.22
N LEU A 262 -2.97 26.78 9.31
CA LEU A 262 -3.86 25.66 8.93
C LEU A 262 -4.03 24.67 10.08
N ILE A 263 -2.94 24.28 10.74
CA ILE A 263 -2.97 23.41 11.92
C ILE A 263 -3.81 24.05 13.02
N TRP A 264 -3.58 25.33 13.32
CA TRP A 264 -4.37 26.07 14.31
C TRP A 264 -5.87 26.07 13.98
N GLY A 265 -6.22 26.32 12.71
CA GLY A 265 -7.61 26.28 12.26
C GLY A 265 -8.24 24.89 12.42
N GLU A 266 -7.50 23.84 12.09
CA GLU A 266 -7.96 22.45 12.28
C GLU A 266 -8.13 22.09 13.75
N ARG A 267 -7.21 22.47 14.63
CA ARG A 267 -7.33 22.30 16.08
C ARG A 267 -8.59 22.97 16.62
N MET A 268 -8.87 24.21 16.20
CA MET A 268 -10.07 24.95 16.62
C MET A 268 -11.37 24.32 16.11
N ARG A 269 -11.36 23.77 14.90
CA ARG A 269 -12.53 23.16 14.27
C ARG A 269 -12.86 21.77 14.83
N THR A 270 -11.85 20.98 15.16
CA THR A 270 -11.98 19.52 15.41
C THR A 270 -11.65 19.10 16.83
N GLY A 271 -10.90 19.91 17.58
CA GLY A 271 -10.40 19.55 18.91
C GLY A 271 -9.13 18.70 18.91
N ILE A 272 -8.54 18.39 17.75
CA ILE A 272 -7.22 17.74 17.69
C ILE A 272 -6.15 18.61 18.34
N ASN A 273 -5.11 17.97 18.83
CA ASN A 273 -3.99 18.60 19.54
C ASN A 273 -2.76 17.67 19.50
N ASP A 274 -1.71 18.02 20.24
CA ASP A 274 -0.43 17.29 20.30
C ASP A 274 -0.53 15.82 20.68
N THR A 275 -1.56 15.41 21.43
CA THR A 275 -1.76 13.99 21.77
C THR A 275 -2.29 13.17 20.60
N HIS A 276 -2.71 13.78 19.50
CA HIS A 276 -3.38 13.07 18.40
C HIS A 276 -2.43 12.76 17.23
N GLY A 277 -1.12 12.84 17.45
CA GLY A 277 -0.14 12.48 16.41
C GLY A 277 -0.23 11.00 16.04
N ILE A 278 -0.29 10.70 14.74
CA ILE A 278 -0.45 9.33 14.22
C ILE A 278 0.78 8.91 13.42
N PRO A 279 1.27 7.67 13.57
CA PRO A 279 2.28 7.12 12.68
C PRO A 279 1.75 6.95 11.26
N ILE A 280 2.47 7.47 10.28
CA ILE A 280 2.16 7.23 8.87
C ILE A 280 3.11 6.15 8.35
N ARG A 281 2.54 5.08 7.81
CA ARG A 281 3.25 3.99 7.16
C ARG A 281 2.90 4.01 5.69
N THR A 282 3.91 3.86 4.84
CA THR A 282 3.71 3.88 3.39
C THR A 282 4.19 2.58 2.78
N PHE A 283 3.50 2.15 1.73
CA PHE A 283 3.84 0.98 0.93
C PHE A 283 3.66 1.29 -0.56
N GLY A 284 4.07 0.37 -1.43
CA GLY A 284 4.09 0.60 -2.86
C GLY A 284 5.08 1.69 -3.31
N LEU A 285 5.00 2.05 -4.59
CA LEU A 285 5.82 3.09 -5.21
C LEU A 285 4.93 4.19 -5.78
N GLY A 286 5.23 5.43 -5.42
CA GLY A 286 4.60 6.61 -5.99
C GLY A 286 5.16 6.94 -7.36
N ILE A 287 4.38 7.67 -8.16
CA ILE A 287 4.79 8.11 -9.50
C ILE A 287 4.77 9.64 -9.53
N LEU A 288 5.91 10.25 -9.85
CA LEU A 288 5.99 11.70 -10.06
C LEU A 288 5.48 12.08 -11.45
N ARG A 289 4.90 13.28 -11.54
CA ARG A 289 4.50 13.87 -12.82
C ARG A 289 5.72 14.31 -13.62
N ASN A 290 5.52 14.49 -14.93
CA ASN A 290 6.50 15.13 -15.82
C ASN A 290 6.72 16.60 -15.46
#